data_AF-A0A945S7I4-F1
#
_entry.id   AF-A0A945S7I4-F1
#
_cell.length_a   1.000
_cell.length_b   1.000
_cell.length_c   1.000
_cell.angle_alpha   90.00
_cell.angle_beta   90.00
_cell.angle_gamma   90.00
#
_symmetry.space_group_name_H-M   'P 1'
#
loop_
_entity.id
_entity.type
_entity.pdbx_description
1 polymer ?
#
loop_
_entity_poly.entity_id
_entity_poly.type
_entity_poly.pdbx_seq_one_letter_code
_entity_poly.pdbx_strand_id
1 'polypeptide(L)'
;MSDEFLEATDLPHVRYVSHLFLMAMEQGMLEFSLRRTDSWFTISSKGESEDLHKFARCPSCGRHLDTHADQLEAVSAGNVWSRILTMADMGADSVDGTIGISLRTRYPGLDWTIDVRRPKPDVLDFQLRIARVYLIPGDGTQG
;
A
#
# COMPACT_ATOMS: atom_id res chain seq x y z
N MET A 1 -1.16 6.29 27.03
CA MET A 1 -0.28 5.23 26.48
C MET A 1 -0.29 5.43 24.99
N SER A 2 0.84 5.85 24.44
CA SER A 2 1.00 6.32 23.06
C SER A 2 0.83 5.19 22.05
N ASP A 3 0.19 5.49 20.93
CA ASP A 3 0.00 4.60 19.76
C ASP A 3 1.32 4.06 19.17
N GLU A 4 2.47 4.61 19.59
CA GLU A 4 3.82 4.14 19.22
C GLU A 4 4.11 2.68 19.59
N PHE A 5 3.38 2.08 20.55
CA PHE A 5 3.62 0.68 20.96
C PHE A 5 2.95 -0.37 20.05
N LEU A 6 2.01 0.01 19.19
CA LEU A 6 1.34 -0.94 18.29
C LEU A 6 2.08 -1.13 16.95
N GLU A 7 2.73 -0.09 16.43
CA GLU A 7 3.50 -0.17 15.16
C GLU A 7 4.70 -1.14 15.23
N ALA A 8 5.22 -1.39 16.44
CA ALA A 8 6.34 -2.31 16.67
C ALA A 8 5.98 -3.80 16.56
N THR A 9 4.69 -4.15 16.45
CA THR A 9 4.24 -5.57 16.43
C THR A 9 3.86 -6.11 15.07
N ASP A 10 3.67 -5.24 14.07
CA ASP A 10 3.32 -5.69 12.73
C ASP A 10 4.50 -6.37 12.02
N LEU A 11 4.22 -7.53 11.42
CA LEU A 11 5.20 -8.25 10.62
C LEU A 11 5.72 -7.35 9.48
N PRO A 12 7.01 -7.42 9.12
CA PRO A 12 7.60 -6.52 8.12
C PRO A 12 6.84 -6.43 6.78
N HIS A 13 6.31 -7.54 6.28
CA HIS A 13 5.53 -7.56 5.03
C HIS A 13 4.16 -6.87 5.17
N VAL A 14 3.56 -6.84 6.36
CA VAL A 14 2.32 -6.11 6.62
C VAL A 14 2.58 -4.62 6.51
N ARG A 15 3.60 -4.12 7.22
CA ARG A 15 4.02 -2.71 7.16
C ARG A 15 4.35 -2.30 5.72
N TYR A 16 5.06 -3.16 5.00
CA TYR A 16 5.45 -2.89 3.62
C TYR A 16 4.25 -2.71 2.68
N VAL A 17 3.27 -3.62 2.72
CA VAL A 17 2.07 -3.54 1.87
C VAL A 17 1.20 -2.34 2.24
N SER A 18 1.06 -2.03 3.54
CA SER A 18 0.36 -0.82 3.98
C SER A 18 1.01 0.44 3.41
N HIS A 19 2.34 0.54 3.47
CA HIS A 19 3.08 1.69 2.93
C HIS A 19 2.95 1.82 1.41
N LEU A 20 3.02 0.71 0.66
CA LEU A 20 2.81 0.71 -0.79
C LEU A 20 1.50 1.42 -1.16
N PHE A 21 0.39 1.03 -0.53
CA PHE A 21 -0.92 1.60 -0.84
C PHE A 21 -1.09 3.03 -0.34
N LEU A 22 -0.58 3.35 0.85
CA LEU A 22 -0.58 4.73 1.36
C LEU A 22 0.17 5.67 0.41
N MET A 23 1.35 5.27 -0.06
CA MET A 23 2.15 6.06 -0.99
C MET A 23 1.46 6.20 -2.34
N ALA A 24 0.85 5.14 -2.87
CA ALA A 24 0.08 5.22 -4.10
C ALA A 24 -1.07 6.25 -3.98
N MET A 25 -1.77 6.28 -2.84
CA MET A 25 -2.81 7.26 -2.57
C MET A 25 -2.26 8.68 -2.45
N GLU A 26 -1.18 8.88 -1.69
CA GLU A 26 -0.56 10.20 -1.47
C GLU A 26 0.00 10.80 -2.75
N GLN A 27 0.57 9.97 -3.64
CA GLN A 27 1.13 10.41 -4.92
C GLN A 27 0.09 10.53 -6.04
N GLY A 28 -1.18 10.16 -5.77
CA GLY A 28 -2.22 10.14 -6.81
C GLY A 28 -1.94 9.09 -7.90
N MET A 29 -1.25 8.00 -7.55
CA MET A 29 -1.02 6.85 -8.41
C MET A 29 -2.28 5.98 -8.41
N LEU A 30 -3.29 6.41 -9.15
CA LEU A 30 -4.60 5.75 -9.18
C LEU A 30 -4.58 4.41 -9.92
N GLU A 31 -3.60 4.19 -10.80
CA GLU A 31 -3.45 2.96 -11.56
C GLU A 31 -1.97 2.56 -11.61
N PHE A 32 -1.67 1.32 -11.26
CA PHE A 32 -0.32 0.77 -11.34
C PHE A 32 -0.34 -0.76 -11.41
N SER A 33 0.73 -1.32 -11.94
CA SER A 33 0.98 -2.77 -11.99
C SER A 33 2.15 -3.12 -11.09
N LEU A 34 2.05 -4.26 -10.42
CA LEU A 34 3.13 -4.87 -9.66
C LEU A 34 3.48 -6.21 -10.28
N ARG A 35 4.73 -6.36 -10.69
CA ARG A 35 5.27 -7.63 -11.17
C ARG A 35 6.24 -8.21 -10.15
N ARG A 36 5.99 -9.45 -9.73
CA ARG A 36 6.86 -10.22 -8.86
C ARG A 36 7.96 -10.90 -9.67
N THR A 37 9.19 -10.81 -9.19
CA THR A 37 10.33 -11.62 -9.63
C THR A 37 10.71 -12.61 -8.52
N ASP A 38 11.71 -13.46 -8.77
CA ASP A 38 12.14 -14.46 -7.79
C ASP A 38 12.69 -13.83 -6.49
N SER A 39 13.30 -12.65 -6.61
CA SER A 39 13.89 -11.94 -5.48
C SER A 39 13.09 -10.72 -5.04
N TRP A 40 12.27 -10.11 -5.91
CA TRP A 40 11.72 -8.78 -5.63
C TRP A 40 10.48 -8.39 -6.45
N PHE A 41 10.19 -7.08 -6.53
CA PHE A 41 9.09 -6.50 -7.29
C PHE A 41 9.53 -5.34 -8.18
N THR A 42 8.88 -5.27 -9.34
CA THR A 42 8.88 -4.09 -10.20
C THR A 42 7.50 -3.48 -10.17
N ILE A 43 7.42 -2.17 -9.93
CA ILE A 43 6.19 -1.39 -10.06
C ILE A 43 6.21 -0.63 -11.38
N SER A 44 5.07 -0.54 -12.03
CA SER A 44 4.89 0.21 -13.26
C SER A 44 3.65 1.08 -13.17
N SER A 45 3.78 2.37 -13.51
CA SER A 45 2.65 3.31 -13.58
C SER A 45 2.90 4.31 -14.70
N LYS A 46 1.83 4.67 -15.45
CA LYS A 46 1.89 5.67 -16.54
C LYS A 46 3.02 5.44 -17.57
N GLY A 47 3.39 4.17 -17.81
CA GLY A 47 4.46 3.81 -18.75
C GLY A 47 5.88 3.90 -18.17
N GLU A 48 6.03 4.36 -16.94
CA GLU A 48 7.29 4.31 -16.19
C GLU A 48 7.35 3.04 -15.35
N SER A 49 8.56 2.52 -15.14
CA SER A 49 8.77 1.32 -14.34
C SER A 49 9.99 1.47 -13.46
N GLU A 50 9.84 1.09 -12.20
CA GLU A 50 10.90 1.20 -11.21
C GLU A 50 10.90 0.03 -10.23
N ASP A 51 12.02 -0.10 -9.53
CA ASP A 51 12.13 -1.03 -8.41
C ASP A 51 11.25 -0.51 -7.26
N LEU A 52 10.46 -1.39 -6.66
CA LEU A 52 9.56 -1.03 -5.57
C LEU A 52 10.31 -0.45 -4.34
N HIS A 53 11.58 -0.79 -4.13
CA HIS A 53 12.41 -0.17 -3.09
C HIS A 53 12.66 1.33 -3.33
N LYS A 54 12.70 1.75 -4.60
CA LYS A 54 12.84 3.17 -4.94
C LYS A 54 11.52 3.90 -4.72
N PHE A 55 10.41 3.24 -5.06
CA PHE A 55 9.07 3.76 -4.81
C PHE A 55 8.78 3.97 -3.31
N ALA A 56 9.32 3.12 -2.44
CA ALA A 56 9.17 3.21 -0.98
C ALA A 56 9.94 4.38 -0.31
N ARG A 57 10.61 5.24 -1.10
CA ARG A 57 11.27 6.46 -0.59
C ARG A 57 10.31 7.64 -0.63
N CYS A 58 10.32 8.47 0.42
CA CYS A 58 9.58 9.72 0.41
C CYS A 58 10.13 10.64 -0.70
N PRO A 59 9.30 11.09 -1.66
CA PRO A 59 9.76 11.96 -2.74
C PRO A 59 10.29 13.32 -2.25
N SER A 60 9.78 13.81 -1.11
CA SER A 60 10.14 15.11 -0.58
C SER A 60 11.47 15.14 0.17
N CYS A 61 11.85 14.05 0.84
CA CYS A 61 13.04 14.04 1.70
C CYS A 61 14.06 12.95 1.34
N GLY A 62 13.75 12.09 0.35
CA GLY A 62 14.62 11.02 -0.14
C GLY A 62 14.93 9.92 0.88
N ARG A 63 14.44 10.05 2.12
CA ARG A 63 14.55 9.02 3.15
C ARG A 63 13.62 7.87 2.77
N HIS A 64 14.11 6.65 3.01
CA HIS A 64 13.21 5.52 3.17
C HIS A 64 12.22 5.87 4.28
N LEU A 65 10.94 5.60 4.04
CA LEU A 65 9.87 6.02 4.95
C LEU A 65 9.89 5.30 6.31
N ASP A 66 10.86 4.43 6.54
CA ASP A 66 11.24 4.02 7.88
C ASP A 66 12.76 3.79 7.96
N THR A 67 13.34 4.04 9.13
CA THR A 67 14.78 3.99 9.45
C THR A 67 15.40 2.57 9.38
N HIS A 68 14.72 1.63 8.73
CA HIS A 68 15.02 0.22 8.68
C HIS A 68 14.89 -0.34 7.26
N ALA A 69 15.40 0.38 6.27
CA ALA A 69 15.57 -0.15 4.90
C ALA A 69 16.26 -1.53 4.92
N ASP A 70 17.20 -1.72 5.85
CA ASP A 70 17.90 -2.99 6.10
C ASP A 70 16.96 -4.13 6.56
N GLN A 71 15.84 -3.82 7.21
CA GLN A 71 14.80 -4.80 7.57
C GLN A 71 13.84 -5.08 6.41
N LEU A 72 13.74 -4.18 5.42
CA LEU A 72 12.92 -4.36 4.22
C LEU A 72 13.61 -5.25 3.19
N GLU A 73 14.94 -5.22 3.10
CA GLU A 73 15.73 -6.16 2.28
C GLU A 73 15.55 -7.63 2.72
N ALA A 74 15.22 -7.86 4.00
CA ALA A 74 14.97 -9.19 4.54
C ALA A 74 13.54 -9.72 4.31
N VAL A 75 12.64 -8.92 3.74
CA VAL A 75 11.26 -9.35 3.52
C VAL A 75 11.17 -10.13 2.22
N SER A 76 10.81 -11.41 2.30
CA SER A 76 10.66 -12.23 1.10
C SER A 76 9.54 -11.69 0.20
N ALA A 77 9.82 -11.61 -1.11
CA ALA A 77 8.82 -11.24 -2.11
C ALA A 77 7.58 -12.16 -2.04
N GLY A 78 7.77 -13.43 -1.67
CA GLY A 78 6.68 -14.37 -1.41
C GLY A 78 5.73 -13.92 -0.29
N ASN A 79 6.24 -13.41 0.83
CA ASN A 79 5.41 -12.97 1.96
C ASN A 79 4.63 -11.70 1.63
N VAL A 80 5.26 -10.73 0.95
CA VAL A 80 4.57 -9.52 0.46
C VAL A 80 3.46 -9.90 -0.52
N TRP A 81 3.76 -10.76 -1.48
CA TRP A 81 2.77 -11.24 -2.45
C TRP A 81 1.59 -11.93 -1.78
N SER A 82 1.86 -12.87 -0.87
CA SER A 82 0.84 -13.59 -0.10
C SER A 82 -0.03 -12.64 0.71
N ARG A 83 0.57 -11.60 1.30
CA ARG A 83 -0.16 -10.58 2.04
C ARG A 83 -1.08 -9.76 1.15
N ILE A 84 -0.62 -9.33 -0.02
CA ILE A 84 -1.45 -8.58 -0.98
C ILE A 84 -2.64 -9.45 -1.41
N LEU A 85 -2.41 -10.71 -1.78
CA LEU A 85 -3.49 -11.62 -2.17
C LEU A 85 -4.48 -11.82 -1.03
N THR A 86 -4.01 -12.01 0.21
CA THR A 86 -4.86 -12.14 1.40
C THR A 86 -5.71 -10.89 1.62
N MET A 87 -5.11 -9.70 1.49
CA MET A 87 -5.85 -8.43 1.63
C MET A 87 -6.91 -8.24 0.56
N ALA A 88 -6.67 -8.76 -0.65
CA ALA A 88 -7.59 -8.69 -1.77
C ALA A 88 -8.64 -9.82 -1.78
N ASP A 89 -8.64 -10.69 -0.75
CA ASP A 89 -9.44 -11.93 -0.68
C ASP A 89 -9.24 -12.85 -1.91
N MET A 90 -8.01 -12.92 -2.40
CA MET A 90 -7.63 -13.68 -3.57
C MET A 90 -7.00 -15.02 -3.18
N GLY A 91 -7.62 -16.10 -3.62
CA GLY A 91 -7.03 -17.45 -3.58
C GLY A 91 -6.01 -17.68 -4.69
N ALA A 92 -5.47 -18.90 -4.74
CA ALA A 92 -4.43 -19.28 -5.71
C ALA A 92 -4.86 -19.09 -7.18
N ASP A 93 -6.15 -19.29 -7.47
CA ASP A 93 -6.74 -19.24 -8.82
C ASP A 93 -7.63 -18.00 -9.04
N SER A 94 -7.74 -17.11 -8.05
CA SER A 94 -8.53 -15.88 -8.18
C SER A 94 -7.85 -14.92 -9.18
N VAL A 95 -8.65 -14.41 -10.11
CA VAL A 95 -8.21 -13.45 -11.13
C VAL A 95 -8.57 -12.01 -10.79
N ASP A 96 -9.54 -11.79 -9.92
CA ASP A 96 -9.96 -10.47 -9.46
C ASP A 96 -10.17 -10.50 -7.93
N GLY A 97 -9.97 -9.36 -7.29
CA GLY A 97 -10.10 -9.16 -5.85
C GLY A 97 -10.29 -7.70 -5.49
N THR A 98 -10.47 -7.40 -4.20
CA THR A 98 -10.71 -6.04 -3.74
C THR A 98 -10.11 -5.80 -2.37
N ILE A 99 -9.47 -4.64 -2.19
CA ILE A 99 -8.95 -4.19 -0.89
C ILE A 99 -9.71 -2.93 -0.46
N GLY A 100 -10.19 -2.92 0.79
CA GLY A 100 -10.76 -1.74 1.43
C GLY A 100 -9.75 -1.09 2.38
N ILE A 101 -9.54 0.23 2.28
CA ILE A 101 -8.66 0.98 3.18
C ILE A 101 -9.39 2.20 3.73
N SER A 102 -9.40 2.36 5.04
CA SER A 102 -10.01 3.51 5.73
C SER A 102 -8.95 4.40 6.37
N LEU A 103 -8.85 5.64 5.90
CA LEU A 103 -7.96 6.69 6.42
C LEU A 103 -8.78 7.75 7.14
N ARG A 104 -9.23 7.43 8.36
CA ARG A 104 -10.12 8.29 9.16
C ARG A 104 -9.38 9.35 9.97
N THR A 105 -8.07 9.24 10.11
CA THR A 105 -7.23 10.14 10.91
C THR A 105 -6.71 11.34 10.13
N ARG A 106 -6.94 11.40 8.82
CA ARG A 106 -6.55 12.52 7.95
C ARG A 106 -7.77 13.33 7.56
N TYR A 107 -7.63 14.65 7.42
CA TYR A 107 -8.71 15.52 6.93
C TYR A 107 -8.54 15.81 5.42
N PRO A 108 -9.59 15.62 4.59
CA PRO A 108 -10.84 14.91 4.93
C PRO A 108 -10.58 13.42 5.15
N GLY A 109 -11.44 12.75 5.93
CA GLY A 109 -11.35 11.30 6.10
C GLY A 109 -11.70 10.60 4.80
N LEU A 110 -10.95 9.57 4.41
CA LEU A 110 -11.15 8.90 3.12
C LEU A 110 -11.28 7.39 3.29
N ASP A 111 -12.31 6.81 2.67
CA ASP A 111 -12.35 5.38 2.38
C ASP A 111 -11.97 5.15 0.93
N TRP A 112 -11.04 4.23 0.71
CA TRP A 112 -10.57 3.79 -0.59
C TRP A 112 -11.02 2.36 -0.87
N THR A 113 -11.36 2.12 -2.13
CA THR A 113 -11.47 0.78 -2.69
C THR A 113 -10.37 0.61 -3.72
N ILE A 114 -9.66 -0.51 -3.63
CA ILE A 114 -8.61 -0.89 -4.58
C ILE A 114 -9.09 -2.16 -5.26
N ASP A 115 -9.43 -2.04 -6.54
CA ASP A 115 -9.76 -3.19 -7.37
C ASP A 115 -8.42 -3.82 -7.82
N VAL A 116 -8.28 -5.13 -7.62
CA VAL A 116 -7.05 -5.88 -7.90
C VAL A 116 -7.34 -6.91 -8.98
N ARG A 117 -6.53 -6.96 -10.03
CA ARG A 117 -6.62 -7.95 -11.10
C ARG A 117 -5.32 -8.72 -11.22
N ARG A 118 -5.38 -10.01 -11.51
CA ARG A 118 -4.22 -10.88 -11.68
C ARG A 118 -4.17 -11.44 -13.10
N PRO A 119 -3.71 -10.64 -14.08
CA PRO A 119 -3.65 -11.09 -15.48
C PRO A 119 -2.64 -12.23 -15.70
N LYS A 120 -1.63 -12.35 -14.82
CA LYS A 120 -0.62 -13.41 -14.85
C LYS A 120 -0.29 -13.88 -13.43
N PRO A 121 0.26 -15.09 -13.26
CA PRO A 121 0.59 -15.62 -11.94
C PRO A 121 1.54 -14.73 -11.12
N ASP A 122 2.38 -13.93 -11.79
CA ASP A 122 3.38 -13.02 -11.25
C ASP A 122 3.04 -11.53 -11.40
N VAL A 123 1.85 -11.17 -11.89
CA VAL A 123 1.45 -9.77 -12.11
C VAL A 123 0.13 -9.45 -11.41
N LEU A 124 0.09 -8.32 -10.71
CA LEU A 124 -1.13 -7.71 -10.18
C LEU A 124 -1.29 -6.31 -10.75
N ASP A 125 -2.48 -6.01 -11.27
CA ASP A 125 -2.89 -4.66 -11.66
C ASP A 125 -3.81 -4.09 -10.58
N PHE A 126 -3.61 -2.83 -10.23
CA PHE A 126 -4.35 -2.12 -9.19
C PHE A 126 -5.04 -0.90 -9.78
N GLN A 127 -6.30 -0.71 -9.40
CA GLN A 127 -7.06 0.50 -9.66
C GLN A 127 -7.65 1.04 -8.36
N LEU A 128 -7.24 2.26 -7.98
CA LEU A 128 -7.58 2.90 -6.73
C LEU A 128 -8.68 3.93 -6.96
N ARG A 129 -9.73 3.87 -6.15
CA ARG A 129 -10.84 4.83 -6.18
C ARG A 129 -11.27 5.23 -4.78
N ILE A 130 -11.66 6.50 -4.63
CA ILE A 130 -12.27 6.99 -3.41
C ILE A 130 -13.71 6.46 -3.36
N ALA A 131 -14.00 5.65 -2.35
CA ALA A 131 -15.33 5.11 -2.12
C ALA A 131 -16.20 6.11 -1.33
N ARG A 132 -15.60 6.81 -0.37
CA ARG A 132 -16.30 7.81 0.46
C ARG A 132 -15.35 8.87 0.99
N VAL A 133 -15.87 10.09 1.12
CA VAL A 133 -15.21 11.22 1.79
C VAL A 133 -16.01 11.58 3.05
N TYR A 134 -15.33 11.77 4.16
CA TYR A 134 -15.89 12.19 5.43
C TYR A 134 -15.33 13.56 5.81
N LEU A 135 -16.21 14.45 6.23
CA LEU A 135 -15.78 15.61 7.00
C LEU A 135 -15.47 15.11 8.41
N ILE A 136 -14.23 15.27 8.86
CA ILE A 136 -13.94 15.16 10.29
C ILE A 136 -14.47 16.45 10.89
N PRO A 137 -15.48 16.40 11.80
CA PRO A 137 -15.92 17.60 12.48
C PRO A 137 -14.69 18.24 13.13
N GLY A 138 -14.32 19.44 12.72
CA GLY A 138 -13.35 20.22 13.48
C GLY A 138 -13.95 20.39 14.87
N ASP A 139 -13.15 20.15 15.91
CA ASP A 139 -13.59 20.39 17.29
C ASP A 139 -14.19 21.79 17.36
N GLY A 140 -15.51 21.84 17.41
CA GLY A 140 -16.24 23.05 17.63
C GLY A 140 -15.93 23.48 19.04
N THR A 141 -14.87 24.27 19.20
CA THR A 141 -14.75 25.17 20.35
C THR A 141 -15.96 26.10 20.29
N GLN A 142 -17.00 25.68 21.00
CA GLN A 142 -18.11 26.52 21.38
C GLN A 142 -17.56 27.67 22.23
N GLY A 143 -17.94 28.89 21.82
CA GLY A 143 -18.25 30.06 22.66
C GLY A 143 -17.39 30.37 23.87
#